data_AF-A0A5K1G536-F1
#
_entry.id   AF-A0A5K1G536-F1
#
_cell.length_a   1.000
_cell.length_b   1.000
_cell.length_c   1.000
_cell.angle_alpha   90.00
_cell.angle_beta   90.00
_cell.angle_gamma   90.00
#
_symmetry.space_group_name_H-M   'P 1'
#
loop_
_entity.id
_entity.type
_entity.pdbx_description
1 polymer ?
#
loop_
_entity_poly.entity_id
_entity_poly.type
_entity_poly.pdbx_seq_one_letter_code
_entity_poly.pdbx_strand_id
1 'polypeptide(L)'
;PCAKQIHPSSSRSLQLLFTNRLSLPVFTGSRIEGEDGLSLGVSLMDTFTGQLIFSGPESSVKVEIVVLEGDFEGNEENWTHDQFKANIVRERDGRRQLLGGCVFLDLNGGIGTSGDLVFTDNSSWTRSRKFRLGARVDSGHVDGVRIQEAMSEAFVVKDHRGE
;
A
#
# COMPACT_ATOMS: atom_id res chain seq x y z
N PRO A 1 25.93 26.39 27.31
CA PRO A 1 26.03 25.97 25.89
C PRO A 1 25.70 24.48 25.77
N CYS A 2 24.44 24.17 25.48
CA CYS A 2 23.99 22.79 25.31
C CYS A 2 24.50 22.30 23.96
N ALA A 3 25.32 21.25 23.96
CA ALA A 3 25.85 20.66 22.75
C ALA A 3 24.68 20.12 21.93
N LYS A 4 24.40 20.75 20.79
CA LYS A 4 23.56 20.16 19.75
C LYS A 4 24.28 18.89 19.29
N GLN A 5 23.77 17.74 19.69
CA GLN A 5 24.15 16.47 19.07
C GLN A 5 23.73 16.58 17.60
N ILE A 6 24.72 16.89 16.75
CA ILE A 6 24.62 16.69 15.32
C ILE A 6 24.75 15.17 15.16
N HIS A 7 23.62 14.49 15.12
CA HIS A 7 23.60 13.16 14.55
C HIS A 7 24.10 13.29 13.10
N PRO A 8 25.08 12.48 12.66
CA PRO A 8 25.34 12.37 11.22
C PRO A 8 24.00 12.02 10.57
N SER A 9 23.77 12.48 9.34
CA SER A 9 22.60 12.15 8.53
C SER A 9 22.43 10.62 8.41
N SER A 10 21.90 9.99 9.44
CA SER A 10 21.35 8.65 9.40
C SER A 10 20.12 8.81 8.53
N SER A 11 20.22 8.36 7.28
CA SER A 11 19.11 8.37 6.33
C SER A 11 17.87 7.88 7.07
N ARG A 12 16.88 8.78 7.25
CA ARG A 12 15.61 8.40 7.87
C ARG A 12 15.07 7.21 7.08
N SER A 13 14.74 6.13 7.78
CA SER A 13 14.15 4.95 7.17
C SER A 13 12.65 5.05 7.39
N LEU A 14 11.92 5.37 6.32
CA LEU A 14 10.48 5.59 6.37
C LEU A 14 9.76 4.46 5.66
N GLN A 15 8.54 4.14 6.11
CA GLN A 15 7.70 3.11 5.54
C GLN A 15 6.23 3.50 5.56
N LEU A 16 5.50 3.13 4.51
CA LEU A 16 4.04 3.17 4.47
C LEU A 16 3.45 1.94 5.17
N LEU A 17 2.34 2.14 5.88
CA LEU A 17 1.60 1.08 6.56
C LEU A 17 0.12 1.17 6.21
N PHE A 18 -0.54 0.03 6.05
CA PHE A 18 -2.00 0.00 6.11
C PHE A 18 -2.42 0.11 7.57
N THR A 19 -3.29 1.07 7.89
CA THR A 19 -3.68 1.36 9.28
C THR A 19 -4.70 0.37 9.84
N ASN A 20 -5.35 -0.39 8.97
CA ASN A 20 -6.36 -1.37 9.30
C ASN A 20 -6.29 -2.53 8.31
N ARG A 21 -6.79 -3.69 8.74
CA ARG A 21 -6.95 -4.83 7.85
C ARG A 21 -8.13 -4.61 6.91
N LEU A 22 -8.16 -5.41 5.85
CA LEU A 22 -9.28 -5.46 4.92
C LEU A 22 -10.46 -6.22 5.52
N SER A 23 -11.67 -5.72 5.27
CA SER A 23 -12.89 -6.49 5.49
C SER A 23 -12.97 -7.61 4.46
N LEU A 24 -13.12 -8.84 4.94
CA LEU A 24 -13.22 -10.04 4.11
C LEU A 24 -14.62 -10.67 4.28
N PRO A 25 -15.19 -11.29 3.23
CA PRO A 25 -14.61 -11.49 1.90
C PRO A 25 -14.68 -10.25 0.98
N VAL A 26 -13.73 -10.14 0.05
CA VAL A 26 -13.73 -9.11 -1.00
C VAL A 26 -14.37 -9.67 -2.27
N PHE A 27 -15.27 -8.90 -2.90
CA PHE A 27 -15.94 -9.25 -4.15
C PHE A 27 -15.61 -8.25 -5.26
N THR A 28 -15.59 -8.71 -6.51
CA THR A 28 -15.45 -7.83 -7.68
C THR A 28 -16.62 -6.85 -7.77
N GLY A 29 -16.35 -5.59 -8.11
CA GLY A 29 -17.38 -4.55 -8.26
C GLY A 29 -17.90 -3.99 -6.94
N SER A 30 -17.58 -4.60 -5.80
CA SER A 30 -17.86 -4.05 -4.47
C SER A 30 -16.71 -3.16 -3.99
N ARG A 31 -17.07 -2.14 -3.20
CA ARG A 31 -16.08 -1.27 -2.53
C ARG A 31 -15.20 -2.14 -1.63
N ILE A 32 -13.90 -1.92 -1.73
CA ILE A 32 -12.92 -2.46 -0.80
C ILE A 32 -13.01 -1.63 0.48
N GLU A 33 -13.24 -2.31 1.60
CA GLU A 33 -13.36 -1.69 2.91
C GLU A 33 -12.32 -2.26 3.86
N GLY A 34 -11.99 -1.46 4.87
CA GLY A 34 -11.35 -1.91 6.08
C GLY A 34 -12.30 -2.65 7.00
N GLU A 35 -11.75 -3.34 8.00
CA GLU A 35 -12.54 -3.89 9.12
C GLU A 35 -13.48 -2.81 9.71
N ASP A 36 -14.62 -3.27 10.24
CA ASP A 36 -15.71 -2.43 10.77
C ASP A 36 -16.36 -1.46 9.76
N GLY A 37 -16.19 -1.71 8.45
CA GLY A 37 -16.74 -0.86 7.38
C GLY A 37 -16.01 0.47 7.22
N LEU A 38 -14.82 0.58 7.82
CA LEU A 38 -13.98 1.75 7.70
C LEU A 38 -13.36 1.84 6.29
N SER A 39 -12.94 3.03 5.89
CA SER A 39 -12.14 3.15 4.67
C SER A 39 -10.71 2.66 4.92
N LEU A 40 -10.05 2.10 3.90
CA LEU A 40 -8.69 1.62 4.02
C LEU A 40 -7.73 2.81 4.19
N GLY A 41 -7.05 2.89 5.34
CA GLY A 41 -6.08 3.95 5.61
C GLY A 41 -4.64 3.54 5.34
N VAL A 42 -3.82 4.54 5.04
CA VAL A 42 -2.37 4.45 4.92
C VAL A 42 -1.73 5.48 5.83
N SER A 43 -0.69 5.09 6.56
CA SER A 43 0.11 5.98 7.40
C SER A 43 1.61 5.89 7.10
N LEU A 44 2.35 6.94 7.46
CA LEU A 44 3.80 6.98 7.38
C LEU A 44 4.43 6.74 8.75
N MET A 45 5.41 5.84 8.82
CA MET A 45 6.14 5.50 10.04
C MET A 45 7.65 5.64 9.83
N ASP A 46 8.36 6.09 10.86
CA ASP A 46 9.80 5.94 10.95
C ASP A 46 10.14 4.56 11.52
N THR A 47 10.83 3.74 10.73
CA THR A 47 11.07 2.33 11.07
C THR A 47 12.12 2.15 12.17
N PHE A 48 12.93 3.18 12.45
CA PHE A 48 13.92 3.13 13.53
C PHE A 48 13.26 3.35 14.90
N THR A 49 12.31 4.28 14.97
CA THR A 49 11.60 4.65 16.20
C THR A 49 10.29 3.90 16.39
N GLY A 50 9.71 3.35 15.31
CA GLY A 50 8.37 2.78 15.28
C GLY A 50 7.26 3.82 15.46
N GLN A 51 7.57 5.11 15.29
CA GLN A 51 6.60 6.20 15.49
C GLN A 51 6.03 6.69 14.16
N LEU A 52 4.73 7.02 14.18
CA LEU A 52 4.08 7.67 13.05
C LEU A 52 4.62 9.09 12.84
N ILE A 53 4.79 9.46 11.57
CA ILE A 53 5.32 10.75 11.16
C ILE A 53 4.19 11.66 10.71
N PHE A 54 3.97 12.74 11.46
CA PHE A 54 2.87 13.68 11.20
C PHE A 54 3.29 15.01 10.55
N SER A 55 4.57 15.18 10.26
CA SER A 55 5.10 16.44 9.73
C SER A 55 6.31 16.23 8.84
N GLY A 56 6.65 17.25 8.05
CA GLY A 56 7.74 17.21 7.07
C GLY A 56 7.24 16.90 5.65
N PRO A 57 8.10 17.09 4.62
CA PRO A 57 7.72 16.88 3.22
C PRO A 57 7.15 15.48 2.96
N GLU A 58 7.70 14.46 3.62
CA GLU A 58 7.31 13.06 3.45
C GLU A 58 5.88 12.78 3.95
N SER A 59 5.39 13.59 4.89
CA SER A 59 4.04 13.46 5.46
C SER A 59 2.92 13.99 4.55
N SER A 60 3.27 14.56 3.38
CA SER A 60 2.32 15.20 2.46
C SER A 60 2.45 14.66 1.02
N VAL A 61 2.76 13.37 0.90
CA VAL A 61 3.09 12.72 -0.38
C VAL A 61 1.87 12.03 -0.98
N LYS A 62 1.85 11.94 -2.31
CA LYS A 62 0.86 11.15 -3.04
C LYS A 62 1.25 9.68 -3.02
N VAL A 63 0.31 8.83 -2.62
CA VAL A 63 0.44 7.37 -2.54
C VAL A 63 -0.48 6.72 -3.58
N GLU A 64 0.02 5.70 -4.25
CA GLU A 64 -0.73 4.84 -5.15
C GLU A 64 -1.00 3.49 -4.48
N ILE A 65 -2.26 3.05 -4.52
CA ILE A 65 -2.67 1.69 -4.17
C ILE A 65 -2.56 0.83 -5.42
N VAL A 66 -1.83 -0.29 -5.30
CA VAL A 66 -1.59 -1.24 -6.37
C VAL A 66 -2.00 -2.65 -5.95
N VAL A 67 -2.14 -3.55 -6.92
CA VAL A 67 -2.39 -4.98 -6.66
C VAL A 67 -1.09 -5.73 -6.79
N LEU A 68 -0.77 -6.57 -5.82
CA LEU A 68 0.42 -7.44 -5.82
C LEU A 68 0.03 -8.91 -5.92
N GLU A 69 0.98 -9.73 -6.37
CA GLU A 69 0.84 -11.19 -6.38
C GLU A 69 0.56 -11.72 -4.98
N GLY A 70 -0.44 -12.60 -4.83
CA GLY A 70 -0.84 -13.11 -3.51
C GLY A 70 0.24 -13.94 -2.81
N ASP A 71 1.17 -14.51 -3.57
CA ASP A 71 2.32 -15.26 -3.08
C ASP A 71 3.62 -14.43 -3.04
N PHE A 72 3.52 -13.11 -3.27
CA PHE A 72 4.63 -12.22 -2.97
C PHE A 72 4.84 -12.20 -1.46
N GLU A 73 5.85 -12.92 -1.03
CA GLU A 73 6.31 -12.96 0.35
C GLU A 73 7.45 -11.97 0.51
N GLY A 74 7.24 -11.04 1.42
CA GLY A 74 8.24 -10.11 1.90
C GLY A 74 8.20 -10.16 3.42
N ASN A 75 9.30 -10.58 4.04
CA ASN A 75 9.55 -10.18 5.42
C ASN A 75 9.66 -8.66 5.43
N GLU A 76 9.12 -8.02 6.47
CA GLU A 76 8.93 -6.56 6.59
C GLU A 76 10.21 -5.71 6.45
N GLU A 77 11.37 -6.33 6.19
CA GLU A 77 12.69 -5.70 6.04
C GLU A 77 13.37 -5.92 4.66
N ASN A 78 12.81 -6.66 3.69
CA ASN A 78 13.67 -7.32 2.68
C ASN A 78 13.29 -7.25 1.18
N TRP A 79 12.23 -6.54 0.77
CA TRP A 79 12.04 -6.31 -0.67
C TRP A 79 12.68 -5.00 -1.12
N THR A 80 13.41 -5.09 -2.22
CA THR A 80 13.84 -3.92 -2.98
C THR A 80 12.65 -3.29 -3.69
N HIS A 81 12.77 -2.00 -4.02
CA HIS A 81 11.79 -1.29 -4.84
C HIS A 81 11.49 -2.03 -6.16
N ASP A 82 12.51 -2.62 -6.78
CA ASP A 82 12.36 -3.36 -8.03
C ASP A 82 11.63 -4.70 -7.84
N GLN A 83 11.88 -5.41 -6.74
CA GLN A 83 11.12 -6.61 -6.38
C GLN A 83 9.65 -6.28 -6.14
N PHE A 84 9.34 -5.20 -5.43
CA PHE A 84 7.96 -4.75 -5.25
C PHE A 84 7.29 -4.47 -6.60
N LYS A 85 7.97 -3.68 -7.46
CA LYS A 85 7.47 -3.31 -8.78
C LYS A 85 7.25 -4.52 -9.70
N ALA A 86 8.13 -5.52 -9.63
CA ALA A 86 8.02 -6.75 -10.40
C ALA A 86 6.84 -7.64 -9.98
N ASN A 87 6.35 -7.49 -8.75
CA ASN A 87 5.20 -8.25 -8.23
C ASN A 87 3.87 -7.50 -8.39
N ILE A 88 3.86 -6.32 -9.01
CA ILE A 88 2.60 -5.62 -9.33
C ILE A 88 1.86 -6.39 -10.42
N VAL A 89 0.65 -6.81 -10.10
CA VAL A 89 -0.23 -7.56 -11.00
C VAL A 89 -0.93 -6.58 -11.94
N ARG A 90 -0.86 -6.88 -13.23
CA ARG A 90 -1.60 -6.15 -14.26
C ARG A 90 -2.88 -6.90 -14.62
N GLU A 91 -3.82 -6.18 -15.21
CA GLU A 91 -5.01 -6.77 -15.82
C GLU A 91 -4.67 -7.84 -16.86
N ARG A 92 -5.59 -8.79 -17.06
CA ARG A 92 -5.51 -9.75 -18.16
C ARG A 92 -5.71 -9.05 -19.50
N ASP A 93 -5.11 -9.60 -20.56
CA ASP A 93 -5.28 -9.08 -21.91
C ASP A 93 -6.75 -8.87 -22.27
N GLY A 94 -7.08 -7.66 -22.73
CA GLY A 94 -8.43 -7.26 -23.12
C GLY A 94 -9.39 -6.97 -21.95
N ARG A 95 -8.92 -6.96 -20.70
CA ARG A 95 -9.70 -6.53 -19.52
C ARG A 95 -9.44 -5.06 -19.19
N ARG A 96 -10.34 -4.48 -18.38
CA ARG A 96 -10.13 -3.18 -17.74
C ARG A 96 -9.04 -3.31 -16.66
N GLN A 97 -8.51 -2.17 -16.21
CA GLN A 97 -7.59 -2.12 -15.07
C GLN A 97 -8.12 -2.96 -13.90
N LEU A 98 -7.23 -3.74 -13.28
CA LEU A 98 -7.59 -4.72 -12.25
C LEU A 98 -8.20 -4.06 -11.01
N LEU A 99 -7.72 -2.86 -10.67
CA LEU A 99 -8.24 -2.01 -9.61
C LEU A 99 -8.86 -0.76 -10.25
N GLY A 100 -10.11 -0.49 -9.90
CA GLY A 100 -10.86 0.68 -10.37
C GLY A 100 -11.17 1.66 -9.25
N GLY A 101 -11.60 2.86 -9.65
CA GLY A 101 -11.93 3.96 -8.74
C GLY A 101 -10.73 4.84 -8.40
N CYS A 102 -10.65 5.34 -7.17
CA CYS A 102 -9.61 6.26 -6.70
C CYS A 102 -8.40 5.50 -6.16
N VAL A 103 -7.52 5.06 -7.06
CA VAL A 103 -6.28 4.34 -6.72
C VAL A 103 -5.19 5.21 -6.10
N PHE A 104 -5.36 6.53 -6.08
CA PHE A 104 -4.44 7.46 -5.44
C PHE A 104 -5.07 8.11 -4.21
N LEU A 105 -4.25 8.31 -3.19
CA LEU A 105 -4.56 9.10 -2.01
C LEU A 105 -3.39 10.02 -1.67
N ASP A 106 -3.68 11.17 -1.07
CA ASP A 106 -2.66 12.06 -0.55
C ASP A 106 -2.53 11.86 0.96
N LEU A 107 -1.30 11.75 1.46
CA LEU A 107 -1.07 11.86 2.89
C LEU A 107 -1.27 13.32 3.32
N ASN A 108 -1.93 13.53 4.45
CA ASN A 108 -2.06 14.82 5.11
C ASN A 108 -1.65 14.65 6.57
N GLY A 109 -0.53 15.24 6.97
CA GLY A 109 0.08 14.94 8.26
C GLY A 109 0.39 13.44 8.40
N GLY A 110 0.84 12.82 7.32
CA GLY A 110 1.31 11.43 7.27
C GLY A 110 0.22 10.37 7.29
N ILE A 111 -1.05 10.77 7.23
CA ILE A 111 -2.19 9.86 7.15
C ILE A 111 -2.99 10.17 5.89
N GLY A 112 -3.41 9.13 5.18
CA GLY A 112 -4.37 9.27 4.10
C GLY A 112 -5.32 8.09 4.06
N THR A 113 -6.48 8.31 3.44
CA THR A 113 -7.57 7.33 3.40
C THR A 113 -7.96 7.09 1.96
N SER A 114 -8.10 5.83 1.56
CA SER A 114 -8.52 5.49 0.21
C SER A 114 -9.96 5.93 -0.06
N GLY A 115 -10.23 6.35 -1.30
CA GLY A 115 -11.59 6.57 -1.78
C GLY A 115 -12.29 5.27 -2.18
N ASP A 116 -13.19 5.36 -3.16
CA ASP A 116 -13.82 4.20 -3.79
C ASP A 116 -12.76 3.35 -4.51
N LEU A 117 -12.42 2.19 -3.96
CA LEU A 117 -11.57 1.19 -4.59
C LEU A 117 -12.40 -0.05 -4.88
N VAL A 118 -12.32 -0.60 -6.10
CA VAL A 118 -13.03 -1.83 -6.47
C VAL A 118 -12.14 -2.74 -7.32
N PHE A 119 -12.22 -4.05 -7.09
CA PHE A 119 -11.62 -5.02 -8.01
C PHE A 119 -12.52 -5.22 -9.23
N THR A 120 -11.95 -5.25 -10.43
CA THR A 120 -12.71 -5.49 -11.67
C THR A 120 -12.67 -6.94 -12.15
N ASP A 121 -11.78 -7.74 -11.56
CA ASP A 121 -11.61 -9.16 -11.85
C ASP A 121 -11.30 -9.92 -10.56
N ASN A 122 -11.65 -11.20 -10.52
CA ASN A 122 -11.45 -12.04 -9.34
C ASN A 122 -10.01 -12.56 -9.27
N SER A 123 -9.58 -13.11 -8.13
CA SER A 123 -8.21 -13.61 -7.98
C SER A 123 -8.01 -15.02 -8.52
N SER A 124 -9.04 -15.67 -9.06
CA SER A 124 -8.96 -17.08 -9.42
C SER A 124 -8.01 -17.35 -10.60
N TRP A 125 -7.67 -16.38 -11.43
CA TRP A 125 -6.79 -16.60 -12.58
C TRP A 125 -5.30 -16.52 -12.24
N THR A 126 -4.92 -16.05 -11.04
CA THR A 126 -3.52 -16.01 -10.62
C THR A 126 -3.04 -17.36 -10.09
N ARG A 127 -1.72 -17.53 -10.05
CA ARG A 127 -1.07 -18.75 -9.53
C ARG A 127 -1.47 -19.03 -8.07
N SER A 128 -1.41 -18.01 -7.22
CA SER A 128 -1.74 -18.11 -5.80
C SER A 128 -3.24 -18.15 -5.50
N ARG A 129 -4.09 -17.88 -6.51
CA ARG A 129 -5.54 -17.65 -6.35
C ARG A 129 -5.88 -16.50 -5.40
N LYS A 130 -4.90 -15.67 -5.06
CA LYS A 130 -4.99 -14.57 -4.10
C LYS A 130 -4.36 -13.31 -4.69
N PHE A 131 -4.72 -12.18 -4.10
CA PHE A 131 -4.05 -10.90 -4.29
C PHE A 131 -3.57 -10.36 -2.95
N ARG A 132 -2.71 -9.34 -3.01
CA ARG A 132 -2.42 -8.42 -1.91
C ARG A 132 -2.65 -6.99 -2.40
N LEU A 133 -2.91 -6.06 -1.48
CA LEU A 133 -2.79 -4.64 -1.78
C LEU A 133 -1.39 -4.16 -1.42
N GLY A 134 -0.85 -3.31 -2.28
CA GLY A 134 0.36 -2.55 -2.03
C GLY A 134 0.07 -1.06 -1.95
N ALA A 135 0.85 -0.31 -1.18
CA ALA A 135 0.83 1.15 -1.21
C ALA A 135 2.24 1.67 -1.48
N ARG A 136 2.40 2.56 -2.45
CA ARG A 136 3.72 3.07 -2.86
C ARG A 136 3.72 4.56 -3.16
N VAL A 137 4.89 5.17 -3.02
CA VAL A 137 5.22 6.45 -3.67
C VAL A 137 5.90 6.11 -4.99
N ASP A 138 5.50 6.72 -6.12
CA ASP A 138 5.95 6.30 -7.46
C ASP A 138 7.48 6.34 -7.66
N SER A 139 8.14 7.38 -7.14
CA SER A 139 9.60 7.50 -7.12
C SER A 139 10.28 6.65 -6.04
N GLY A 140 9.50 6.15 -5.07
CA GLY A 140 9.97 5.56 -3.83
C GLY A 140 10.71 6.53 -2.89
N HIS A 141 10.92 7.79 -3.27
CA HIS A 141 11.77 8.74 -2.55
C HIS A 141 11.17 10.16 -2.53
N VAL A 142 11.43 10.88 -1.44
CA VAL A 142 11.03 12.27 -1.24
C VAL A 142 12.21 13.01 -0.62
N ASP A 143 12.70 14.06 -1.29
CA ASP A 143 13.88 14.83 -0.86
C ASP A 143 15.11 13.96 -0.49
N GLY A 144 15.31 12.87 -1.25
CA GLY A 144 16.40 11.91 -1.03
C GLY A 144 16.16 10.90 0.10
N VAL A 145 15.03 10.98 0.80
CA VAL A 145 14.61 10.02 1.82
C VAL A 145 13.80 8.90 1.15
N ARG A 146 14.22 7.66 1.36
CA ARG A 146 13.51 6.46 0.89
C ARG A 146 12.27 6.22 1.74
N ILE A 147 11.13 5.99 1.08
CA ILE A 147 9.86 5.58 1.71
C ILE A 147 9.50 4.19 1.22
N GLN A 148 9.71 3.18 2.05
CA GLN A 148 9.36 1.78 1.77
C GLN A 148 7.85 1.60 1.60
N GLU A 149 7.47 0.69 0.70
CA GLU A 149 6.07 0.40 0.38
C GLU A 149 5.34 -0.35 1.51
N ALA A 150 4.02 -0.24 1.53
CA ALA A 150 3.16 -1.08 2.35
C ALA A 150 2.73 -2.32 1.58
N MET A 151 2.48 -3.42 2.28
CA MET A 151 1.89 -4.63 1.72
C MET A 151 0.87 -5.20 2.70
N SER A 152 -0.34 -5.53 2.24
CA SER A 152 -1.36 -6.18 3.04
C SER A 152 -1.11 -7.68 3.19
N GLU A 153 -1.86 -8.33 4.09
CA GLU A 153 -2.06 -9.78 4.05
C GLU A 153 -2.68 -10.22 2.71
N ALA A 154 -2.45 -11.47 2.31
CA ALA A 154 -3.00 -12.04 1.09
C ALA A 154 -4.46 -12.45 1.27
N PHE A 155 -5.32 -12.13 0.30
CA PHE A 155 -6.75 -12.42 0.34
C PHE A 155 -7.28 -12.90 -1.02
N VAL A 156 -8.44 -13.57 -0.98
CA VAL A 156 -9.16 -14.01 -2.17
C VAL A 156 -10.14 -12.92 -2.58
N VAL A 157 -10.17 -12.59 -3.86
CA VAL A 157 -11.23 -11.77 -4.47
C VAL A 157 -12.17 -12.70 -5.22
N LYS A 158 -13.45 -12.70 -4.81
CA LYS A 158 -14.49 -13.53 -5.41
C LYS A 158 -15.23 -12.77 -6.50
N ASP A 159 -15.75 -13.48 -7.50
CA ASP A 159 -16.66 -12.89 -8.47
C ASP A 159 -18.01 -12.60 -7.80
N HIS A 160 -18.57 -11.42 -8.05
CA HIS A 160 -19.92 -11.08 -7.59
C HIS A 160 -20.99 -11.66 -8.53
N ARG A 161 -20.64 -12.03 -9.76
CA ARG A 161 -21.60 -12.48 -10.79
C ARG A 161 -22.06 -13.94 -10.66
N GLY A 162 -21.77 -14.60 -9.55
CA GLY A 162 -22.04 -16.03 -9.34
C GLY A 162 -22.57 -16.41 -7.95
N GLU A 163 -22.97 -15.43 -7.13
CA GLU A 163 -23.95 -15.63 -6.06
C GLU A 163 -25.37 -15.32 -6.58
#